data_AF-A0A212T9E1-F1
#
_entry.id   AF-A0A212T9E1-F1
#
_cell.length_a   1.000
_cell.length_b   1.000
_cell.length_c   1.000
_cell.angle_alpha   90.00
_cell.angle_beta   90.00
_cell.angle_gamma   90.00
#
_symmetry.space_group_name_H-M   'P 1'
#
loop_
_entity.id
_entity.type
_entity.pdbx_description
1 polymer ?
#
loop_
_entity_poly.entity_id
_entity_poly.type
_entity_poly.pdbx_seq_one_letter_code
_entity_poly.pdbx_strand_id
1 'polypeptide(L)'
;MAAQPRVLTGSNPFELDPENDYLAPPKHDVPLWSETMFFMVWSPEQEVGVWLHVGVVPEDKTMWWAQTFVMLPDGVVLVDRSFGRPSDKFGPETGNLSIKCTEPHRRWLLKFDGAGEVSSTSDLAKGLVGAGVASPFQFEIELEAKVPVYDMHAGMGAEIDWDVGSLHQEQGFAAQGTLSALGKEWTIEGAAIRDHSRGERHFARWGGHVWNYTIWPQSQRALCVFTMWSPQTESTATVVMIMENGQTELCSDFVITGMERPGGNPKKLELKIVRTDGSELRLEGQVLHNVTMTYVEPNHNLNGVYIDPREDLDATIADESVVRWTWPDGDVGYGNFERGFRPSILPRTKIPLPATSRYFDDK
;
A
#
# COMPACT_ATOMS: atom_id res chain seq x y z
N MET A 1 -10.05 -13.17 11.62
CA MET A 1 -11.30 -12.53 12.11
C MET A 1 -11.88 -11.65 11.00
N ALA A 2 -13.19 -11.46 10.96
CA ALA A 2 -13.87 -10.76 9.85
C ALA A 2 -14.66 -9.54 10.37
N ALA A 3 -14.58 -8.42 9.63
CA ALA A 3 -15.34 -7.21 9.95
C ALA A 3 -16.85 -7.46 9.97
N GLN A 4 -17.56 -6.82 10.90
CA GLN A 4 -19.02 -6.89 10.96
C GLN A 4 -19.66 -5.97 9.91
N PRO A 5 -20.61 -6.47 9.09
CA PRO A 5 -21.29 -5.66 8.08
C PRO A 5 -22.00 -4.44 8.68
N ARG A 6 -21.67 -3.22 8.23
CA ARG A 6 -22.32 -1.97 8.68
C ARG A 6 -22.08 -0.81 7.72
N VAL A 7 -22.87 0.26 7.85
CA VAL A 7 -22.74 1.51 7.07
C VAL A 7 -22.54 2.68 8.02
N LEU A 8 -21.56 3.53 7.71
CA LEU A 8 -21.21 4.76 8.41
C LEU A 8 -21.44 5.96 7.49
N THR A 9 -21.54 7.15 8.07
CA THR A 9 -21.76 8.41 7.33
C THR A 9 -20.93 9.53 7.92
N GLY A 10 -20.69 10.57 7.11
CA GLY A 10 -19.96 11.77 7.53
C GLY A 10 -18.58 11.90 6.88
N SER A 11 -17.95 13.06 7.07
CA SER A 11 -16.63 13.38 6.48
C SER A 11 -15.44 12.79 7.26
N ASN A 12 -15.70 12.21 8.44
CA ASN A 12 -14.75 11.46 9.26
C ASN A 12 -15.52 10.32 9.97
N PRO A 13 -15.89 9.25 9.24
CA PRO A 13 -16.84 8.24 9.71
C PRO A 13 -16.31 7.39 10.88
N PHE A 14 -15.01 7.46 11.18
CA PHE A 14 -14.35 6.76 12.28
C PHE A 14 -13.92 7.70 13.41
N GLU A 15 -14.26 8.99 13.33
CA GLU A 15 -13.87 9.99 14.32
C GLU A 15 -12.35 10.02 14.60
N LEU A 16 -11.54 9.73 13.58
CA LEU A 16 -10.09 9.75 13.70
C LEU A 16 -9.60 11.14 14.12
N ASP A 17 -8.67 11.18 15.06
CA ASP A 17 -7.98 12.40 15.46
C ASP A 17 -7.06 12.87 14.33
N PRO A 18 -7.24 14.08 13.77
CA PRO A 18 -6.36 14.61 12.74
C PRO A 18 -4.87 14.68 13.13
N GLU A 19 -4.54 14.78 14.42
CA GLU A 19 -3.14 14.73 14.87
C GLU A 19 -2.47 13.38 14.59
N ASN A 20 -3.26 12.33 14.30
CA ASN A 20 -2.74 11.04 13.85
C ASN A 20 -2.14 11.09 12.43
N ASP A 21 -2.23 12.19 11.68
CA ASP A 21 -1.43 12.32 10.45
C ASP A 21 0.04 12.64 10.74
N TYR A 22 0.35 13.18 11.91
CA TYR A 22 1.71 13.59 12.28
C TYR A 22 2.50 12.46 12.91
N LEU A 23 3.82 12.50 12.77
CA LEU A 23 4.73 11.50 13.35
C LEU A 23 4.54 11.39 14.86
N ALA A 24 4.50 10.16 15.36
CA ALA A 24 4.49 9.91 16.79
C ALA A 24 5.87 10.16 17.41
N PRO A 25 5.93 10.57 18.69
CA PRO A 25 7.13 10.37 19.48
C PRO A 25 7.51 8.87 19.51
N PRO A 26 8.79 8.52 19.30
CA PRO A 26 9.24 7.14 19.36
C PRO A 26 8.89 6.44 20.67
N LYS A 27 8.27 5.24 20.58
CA LYS A 27 7.97 4.41 21.75
C LYS A 27 9.05 3.36 21.95
N HIS A 28 9.96 3.60 22.89
CA HIS A 28 11.10 2.70 23.17
C HIS A 28 10.75 1.52 24.08
N ASP A 29 9.66 1.63 24.84
CA ASP A 29 9.13 0.63 25.75
C ASP A 29 8.27 -0.44 25.06
N VAL A 30 7.84 -0.19 23.84
CA VAL A 30 7.07 -1.12 23.01
C VAL A 30 8.02 -1.96 22.14
N PRO A 31 8.09 -3.29 22.32
CA PRO A 31 8.93 -4.16 21.50
C PRO A 31 8.59 -4.07 20.02
N LEU A 32 9.61 -4.04 19.16
CA LEU A 32 9.45 -3.92 17.71
C LEU A 32 8.49 -2.80 17.25
N TRP A 33 8.33 -1.76 18.09
CA TRP A 33 7.52 -0.61 17.71
C TRP A 33 8.07 0.01 16.44
N SER A 34 7.16 0.24 15.51
CA SER A 34 7.42 0.91 14.26
C SER A 34 6.30 1.86 13.92
N GLU A 35 6.63 2.81 13.07
CA GLU A 35 5.71 3.70 12.39
C GLU A 35 6.13 3.71 10.92
N THR A 36 5.17 3.50 10.03
CA THR A 36 5.39 3.54 8.57
C THR A 36 4.34 4.40 7.90
N MET A 37 4.75 5.06 6.82
CA MET A 37 3.83 5.71 5.91
C MET A 37 4.08 5.17 4.50
N PHE A 38 3.00 4.99 3.77
CA PHE A 38 3.02 4.54 2.39
C PHE A 38 2.24 5.52 1.52
N PHE A 39 2.78 5.81 0.33
CA PHE A 39 2.13 6.63 -0.68
C PHE A 39 2.31 5.99 -2.05
N MET A 40 1.24 5.97 -2.84
CA MET A 40 1.33 5.72 -4.28
C MET A 40 0.64 6.85 -5.01
N VAL A 41 1.30 7.33 -6.07
CA VAL A 41 0.79 8.33 -7.00
C VAL A 41 0.88 7.73 -8.40
N TRP A 42 -0.19 7.87 -9.18
CA TRP A 42 -0.22 7.45 -10.58
C TRP A 42 -0.88 8.50 -11.45
N SER A 43 -0.17 8.94 -12.49
CA SER A 43 -0.70 9.80 -13.55
C SER A 43 -1.02 8.96 -14.79
N PRO A 44 -2.30 8.68 -15.07
CA PRO A 44 -2.68 7.73 -16.10
C PRO A 44 -2.45 8.22 -17.53
N GLU A 45 -2.54 9.53 -17.79
CA GLU A 45 -2.27 10.08 -19.14
C GLU A 45 -0.79 9.97 -19.52
N GLN A 46 0.09 10.16 -18.54
CA GLN A 46 1.54 10.11 -18.74
C GLN A 46 2.13 8.70 -18.55
N GLU A 47 1.35 7.77 -17.99
CA GLU A 47 1.80 6.42 -17.59
C GLU A 47 3.04 6.44 -16.69
N VAL A 48 3.08 7.38 -15.74
CA VAL A 48 4.14 7.52 -14.73
C VAL A 48 3.57 7.57 -13.33
N GLY A 49 4.37 7.17 -12.35
CA GLY A 49 3.99 7.25 -10.96
C GLY A 49 5.16 7.25 -10.00
N VAL A 50 4.82 7.48 -8.74
CA VAL A 50 5.75 7.42 -7.60
C VAL A 50 5.17 6.44 -6.59
N TRP A 51 6.03 5.57 -6.06
CA TRP A 51 5.70 4.70 -4.93
C TRP A 51 6.70 5.00 -3.82
N LEU A 52 6.19 5.31 -2.63
CA LEU A 52 6.98 5.67 -1.46
C LEU A 52 6.57 4.78 -0.30
N HIS A 53 7.54 4.14 0.32
CA HIS A 53 7.34 3.51 1.63
C HIS A 53 8.45 3.95 2.54
N VAL A 54 8.07 4.49 3.68
CA VAL A 54 8.98 5.05 4.66
C VAL A 54 8.62 4.50 6.01
N GLY A 55 9.64 4.29 6.84
CA GLY A 55 9.42 3.74 8.16
C GLY A 55 10.58 3.99 9.09
N VAL A 56 10.31 3.76 10.36
CA VAL A 56 11.32 3.88 11.41
C VAL A 56 12.32 2.72 11.31
N VAL A 57 13.61 3.01 11.48
CA VAL A 57 14.67 2.00 11.56
C VAL A 57 14.49 1.20 12.87
N PRO A 58 14.35 -0.14 12.82
CA PRO A 58 14.08 -0.93 14.03
C PRO A 58 15.11 -0.74 15.15
N GLU A 59 16.38 -0.59 14.78
CA GLU A 59 17.53 -0.43 15.68
C GLU A 59 17.66 0.99 16.23
N ASP A 60 17.22 2.00 15.49
CA ASP A 60 17.27 3.41 15.89
C ASP A 60 15.94 4.09 15.58
N LYS A 61 15.07 4.16 16.60
CA LYS A 61 13.73 4.71 16.44
C LYS A 61 13.66 6.21 16.15
N THR A 62 14.80 6.91 16.15
CA THR A 62 14.90 8.31 15.75
C THR A 62 15.22 8.49 14.26
N MET A 63 15.60 7.40 13.60
CA MET A 63 15.99 7.38 12.19
C MET A 63 14.87 6.75 11.36
N TRP A 64 14.66 7.33 10.19
CA TRP A 64 13.73 6.86 9.18
C TRP A 64 14.49 6.35 7.97
N TRP A 65 13.94 5.31 7.37
CA TRP A 65 14.32 4.81 6.06
C TRP A 65 13.25 5.17 5.04
N ALA A 66 13.64 5.27 3.77
CA ALA A 66 12.72 5.48 2.65
C ALA A 66 13.09 4.57 1.48
N GLN A 67 12.08 3.95 0.88
CA GLN A 67 12.13 3.36 -0.46
C GLN A 67 11.39 4.32 -1.37
N THR A 68 12.10 4.91 -2.33
CA THR A 68 11.52 5.85 -3.29
C THR A 68 11.64 5.22 -4.67
N PHE A 69 10.51 4.85 -5.27
CA PHE A 69 10.45 4.36 -6.63
C PHE A 69 9.76 5.37 -7.54
N VAL A 70 10.35 5.60 -8.71
CA VAL A 70 9.65 6.24 -9.84
C VAL A 70 9.40 5.17 -10.88
N MET A 71 8.12 5.00 -11.22
CA MET A 71 7.64 4.07 -12.24
C MET A 71 7.44 4.84 -13.54
N LEU A 72 8.11 4.40 -14.58
CA LEU A 72 8.11 5.03 -15.91
C LEU A 72 7.50 4.07 -16.95
N PRO A 73 7.20 4.55 -18.18
CA PRO A 73 6.70 3.67 -19.24
C PRO A 73 7.67 2.53 -19.55
N ASP A 74 7.15 1.49 -20.20
CA ASP A 74 7.89 0.27 -20.58
C ASP A 74 8.47 -0.53 -19.39
N GLY A 75 7.98 -0.28 -18.17
CA GLY A 75 8.35 -1.04 -16.97
C GLY A 75 9.67 -0.61 -16.33
N VAL A 76 10.21 0.54 -16.74
CA VAL A 76 11.44 1.14 -16.18
C VAL A 76 11.15 1.68 -14.77
N VAL A 77 12.07 1.45 -13.84
CA VAL A 77 11.98 1.92 -12.46
C VAL A 77 13.27 2.63 -12.06
N LEU A 78 13.17 3.80 -11.43
CA LEU A 78 14.28 4.36 -10.65
C LEU A 78 14.10 3.97 -9.19
N VAL A 79 15.16 3.43 -8.59
CA VAL A 79 15.12 2.85 -7.25
C VAL A 79 16.09 3.58 -6.33
N ASP A 80 15.57 4.29 -5.33
CA ASP A 80 16.36 4.85 -4.23
C ASP A 80 16.10 4.12 -2.91
N ARG A 81 17.13 4.10 -2.07
CA ARG A 81 17.05 3.74 -0.66
C ARG A 81 17.82 4.80 0.13
N SER A 82 17.09 5.58 0.92
CA SER A 82 17.69 6.67 1.69
C SER A 82 17.29 6.61 3.16
N PHE A 83 18.04 7.32 4.00
CA PHE A 83 17.84 7.38 5.44
C PHE A 83 17.96 8.83 5.91
N GLY A 84 17.27 9.18 6.99
CA GLY A 84 17.43 10.47 7.63
C GLY A 84 16.66 10.57 8.93
N ARG A 85 16.69 11.76 9.53
CA ARG A 85 15.95 12.07 10.75
C ARG A 85 15.02 13.24 10.43
N PRO A 86 13.70 13.07 10.60
CA PRO A 86 12.74 14.16 10.44
C PRO A 86 13.12 15.36 11.30
N SER A 87 13.08 16.54 10.69
CA SER A 87 13.34 17.80 11.38
C SER A 87 12.18 18.26 12.28
N ASP A 88 10.98 17.74 12.02
CA ASP A 88 9.73 18.07 12.70
C ASP A 88 8.77 16.85 12.72
N LYS A 89 7.58 17.03 13.30
CA LYS A 89 6.54 15.99 13.37
C LYS A 89 5.63 15.92 12.14
N PHE A 90 5.74 16.85 11.19
CA PHE A 90 4.75 17.00 10.11
C PHE A 90 4.87 15.94 9.04
N GLY A 91 5.95 15.17 9.03
CA GLY A 91 6.08 13.97 8.23
C GLY A 91 7.53 13.53 8.09
N PRO A 92 7.74 12.36 7.48
CA PRO A 92 9.05 11.75 7.37
C PRO A 92 9.95 12.49 6.38
N GLU A 93 11.24 12.46 6.67
CA GLU A 93 12.27 13.15 5.89
C GLU A 93 13.54 12.29 5.85
N THR A 94 14.13 12.15 4.67
CA THR A 94 15.48 11.64 4.46
C THR A 94 16.36 12.74 3.89
N GLY A 95 17.62 12.43 3.55
CA GLY A 95 18.47 13.40 2.85
C GLY A 95 17.90 13.88 1.50
N ASN A 96 17.12 13.03 0.82
CA ASN A 96 16.61 13.31 -0.54
C ASN A 96 15.08 13.45 -0.58
N LEU A 97 14.36 12.84 0.37
CA LEU A 97 12.90 12.77 0.40
C LEU A 97 12.33 13.65 1.52
N SER A 98 11.27 14.40 1.22
CA SER A 98 10.45 15.11 2.21
C SER A 98 8.98 14.84 1.95
N ILE A 99 8.30 14.24 2.94
CA ILE A 99 6.84 14.06 2.95
C ILE A 99 6.30 14.92 4.08
N LYS A 100 5.37 15.83 3.79
CA LYS A 100 4.79 16.74 4.79
C LYS A 100 3.27 16.74 4.71
N CYS A 101 2.62 16.47 5.84
CA CYS A 101 1.21 16.76 6.05
C CYS A 101 1.06 18.28 6.22
N THR A 102 0.45 18.94 5.24
CA THR A 102 0.24 20.39 5.25
C THR A 102 -1.12 20.79 5.81
N GLU A 103 -2.11 19.89 5.74
CA GLU A 103 -3.41 20.00 6.41
C GLU A 103 -3.91 18.58 6.74
N PRO A 104 -4.01 18.20 8.02
CA PRO A 104 -4.48 16.88 8.41
C PRO A 104 -5.80 16.44 7.76
N HIS A 105 -5.84 15.16 7.38
CA HIS A 105 -6.91 14.49 6.63
C HIS A 105 -7.24 15.14 5.29
N ARG A 106 -6.38 16.03 4.77
CA ARG A 106 -6.72 16.87 3.62
C ARG A 106 -5.59 17.04 2.62
N ARG A 107 -4.40 17.47 3.05
CA ARG A 107 -3.34 17.90 2.15
C ARG A 107 -1.96 17.39 2.56
N TRP A 108 -1.24 16.93 1.55
CA TRP A 108 0.14 16.46 1.68
C TRP A 108 1.00 17.05 0.57
N LEU A 109 2.29 17.21 0.85
CA LEU A 109 3.30 17.61 -0.11
C LEU A 109 4.43 16.58 -0.10
N LEU A 110 4.68 15.97 -1.27
CA LEU A 110 5.74 15.00 -1.49
C LEU A 110 6.83 15.66 -2.34
N LYS A 111 8.06 15.65 -1.86
CA LYS A 111 9.23 16.16 -2.58
C LYS A 111 10.37 15.17 -2.57
N PHE A 112 11.04 15.03 -3.70
CA PHE A 112 12.29 14.32 -3.79
C PHE A 112 13.25 15.04 -4.72
N ASP A 113 14.51 15.14 -4.32
CA ASP A 113 15.63 15.58 -5.15
C ASP A 113 16.84 14.70 -4.81
N GLY A 114 17.19 13.79 -5.72
CA GLY A 114 18.20 12.78 -5.46
C GLY A 114 18.51 11.92 -6.67
N ALA A 115 18.99 10.71 -6.43
CA ALA A 115 19.32 9.75 -7.48
C ALA A 115 18.97 8.33 -7.05
N GLY A 116 18.70 7.47 -8.03
CA GLY A 116 18.37 6.07 -7.80
C GLY A 116 18.85 5.19 -8.94
N GLU A 117 19.03 3.90 -8.67
CA GLU A 117 19.41 2.92 -9.67
C GLU A 117 18.36 2.84 -10.78
N VAL A 118 18.80 2.90 -12.04
CA VAL A 118 17.92 2.62 -13.19
C VAL A 118 17.76 1.12 -13.34
N SER A 119 16.54 0.63 -13.18
CA SER A 119 16.19 -0.78 -13.14
C SER A 119 14.87 -1.03 -13.88
N SER A 120 14.29 -2.21 -13.69
CA SER A 120 12.98 -2.57 -14.23
C SER A 120 12.14 -3.35 -13.24
N THR A 121 10.83 -3.39 -13.49
CA THR A 121 9.90 -4.30 -12.79
C THR A 121 10.41 -5.74 -12.82
N SER A 122 11.04 -6.15 -13.92
CA SER A 122 11.56 -7.51 -14.06
C SER A 122 12.80 -7.78 -13.21
N ASP A 123 13.61 -6.77 -12.95
CA ASP A 123 14.82 -6.91 -12.14
C ASP A 123 14.47 -6.99 -10.65
N LEU A 124 13.55 -6.13 -10.19
CA LEU A 124 12.95 -6.20 -8.85
C LEU A 124 12.34 -7.58 -8.56
N ALA A 125 11.70 -8.21 -9.54
CA ALA A 125 11.10 -9.53 -9.41
C ALA A 125 12.14 -10.69 -9.36
N LYS A 126 13.41 -10.43 -9.66
CA LYS A 126 14.49 -11.44 -9.70
C LYS A 126 15.48 -11.31 -8.56
N GLY A 127 15.65 -10.11 -8.01
CA GLY A 127 16.68 -9.86 -7.01
C GLY A 127 16.63 -8.47 -6.40
N LEU A 128 17.55 -8.22 -5.49
CA LEU A 128 17.75 -6.92 -4.87
C LEU A 128 18.26 -5.87 -5.86
N VAL A 129 17.76 -4.65 -5.73
CA VAL A 129 18.16 -3.47 -6.51
C VAL A 129 18.22 -2.23 -5.61
N GLY A 130 18.77 -1.12 -6.11
CA GLY A 130 18.90 0.15 -5.39
C GLY A 130 20.31 0.48 -4.90
N ALA A 131 21.32 -0.24 -5.37
CA ALA A 131 22.74 0.01 -5.07
C ALA A 131 23.65 0.00 -6.33
N GLY A 132 23.05 -0.07 -7.51
CA GLY A 132 23.70 -0.05 -8.80
C GLY A 132 23.92 1.37 -9.35
N VAL A 133 24.04 1.48 -10.68
CA VAL A 133 24.32 2.75 -11.37
C VAL A 133 23.12 3.68 -11.22
N ALA A 134 23.32 4.77 -10.49
CA ALA A 134 22.28 5.74 -10.19
C ALA A 134 22.16 6.84 -11.27
N SER A 135 20.93 7.30 -11.50
CA SER A 135 20.62 8.49 -12.29
C SER A 135 19.80 9.49 -11.47
N PRO A 136 19.98 10.80 -11.68
CA PRO A 136 19.23 11.81 -10.95
C PRO A 136 17.76 11.82 -11.37
N PHE A 137 16.89 12.07 -10.39
CA PHE A 137 15.48 12.34 -10.60
C PHE A 137 14.93 13.21 -9.47
N GLN A 138 13.84 13.90 -9.76
CA GLN A 138 13.18 14.80 -8.81
C GLN A 138 11.67 14.77 -9.04
N PHE A 139 10.90 15.00 -7.99
CA PHE A 139 9.47 15.27 -8.08
C PHE A 139 9.02 16.25 -6.99
N GLU A 140 7.95 16.97 -7.28
CA GLU A 140 7.20 17.76 -6.31
C GLU A 140 5.71 17.56 -6.61
N ILE A 141 4.98 16.96 -5.67
CA ILE A 141 3.61 16.51 -5.87
C ILE A 141 2.77 16.91 -4.66
N GLU A 142 1.70 17.64 -4.91
CA GLU A 142 0.66 17.97 -3.94
C GLU A 142 -0.47 16.95 -4.02
N LEU A 143 -0.95 16.52 -2.85
CA LEU A 143 -2.10 15.63 -2.71
C LEU A 143 -3.26 16.37 -2.05
N GLU A 144 -4.47 16.19 -2.59
CA GLU A 144 -5.71 16.70 -2.00
C GLU A 144 -6.72 15.57 -1.82
N ALA A 145 -7.20 15.38 -0.58
CA ALA A 145 -8.11 14.31 -0.23
C ALA A 145 -9.42 14.42 -1.03
N LYS A 146 -9.88 13.29 -1.58
CA LYS A 146 -11.16 13.20 -2.32
C LYS A 146 -12.18 12.31 -1.62
N VAL A 147 -11.75 11.54 -0.63
CA VAL A 147 -12.61 10.71 0.21
C VAL A 147 -12.24 10.89 1.69
N PRO A 148 -13.17 10.61 2.63
CA PRO A 148 -12.88 10.57 4.05
C PRO A 148 -11.69 9.67 4.41
N VAL A 149 -11.04 9.96 5.53
CA VAL A 149 -10.06 9.05 6.13
C VAL A 149 -10.75 7.77 6.63
N TYR A 150 -10.11 6.63 6.41
CA TYR A 150 -10.55 5.31 6.81
C TYR A 150 -9.67 4.79 7.94
N ASP A 151 -10.25 4.30 9.03
CA ASP A 151 -9.53 3.55 10.06
C ASP A 151 -9.74 2.05 9.83
N MET A 152 -8.71 1.36 9.32
CA MET A 152 -8.78 -0.08 9.08
C MET A 152 -8.85 -0.87 10.38
N HIS A 153 -8.16 -0.44 11.43
CA HIS A 153 -8.18 -1.10 12.73
C HIS A 153 -9.61 -1.09 13.30
N ALA A 154 -10.25 0.07 13.32
CA ALA A 154 -11.65 0.19 13.73
C ALA A 154 -12.61 -0.53 12.76
N GLY A 155 -12.29 -0.54 11.46
CA GLY A 155 -13.01 -1.27 10.42
C GLY A 155 -13.09 -2.78 10.68
N MET A 156 -11.99 -3.39 11.12
CA MET A 156 -11.93 -4.82 11.47
C MET A 156 -12.51 -5.12 12.87
N GLY A 157 -12.48 -4.13 13.77
CA GLY A 157 -12.94 -4.25 15.16
C GLY A 157 -11.79 -3.96 16.13
N ALA A 158 -11.92 -2.87 16.89
CA ALA A 158 -10.84 -2.26 17.67
C ALA A 158 -10.19 -3.15 18.77
N GLU A 159 -10.78 -4.30 19.10
CA GLU A 159 -10.27 -5.24 20.12
C GLU A 159 -9.29 -6.29 19.57
N ILE A 160 -8.95 -6.24 18.28
CA ILE A 160 -8.04 -7.20 17.66
C ILE A 160 -6.59 -6.84 18.01
N ASP A 161 -5.88 -7.74 18.69
CA ASP A 161 -4.42 -7.66 18.86
C ASP A 161 -3.75 -7.88 17.48
N TRP A 162 -3.04 -6.88 16.97
CA TRP A 162 -2.70 -6.81 15.54
C TRP A 162 -1.21 -6.59 15.28
N ASP A 163 -0.61 -7.54 14.55
CA ASP A 163 0.77 -7.46 14.06
C ASP A 163 0.97 -6.45 12.90
N VAL A 164 -0.10 -5.77 12.47
CA VAL A 164 -0.06 -4.64 11.51
C VAL A 164 -0.46 -3.31 12.20
N GLY A 165 -0.39 -3.28 13.53
CA GLY A 165 -0.25 -2.04 14.31
C GLY A 165 -1.53 -1.61 15.02
N SER A 166 -1.37 -0.85 16.10
CA SER A 166 -2.44 -0.26 16.91
C SER A 166 -3.19 0.90 16.24
N LEU A 167 -2.64 1.44 15.14
CA LEU A 167 -3.26 2.45 14.30
C LEU A 167 -2.95 2.10 12.85
N HIS A 168 -3.97 2.13 11.99
CA HIS A 168 -3.84 1.92 10.55
C HIS A 168 -4.92 2.73 9.85
N GLN A 169 -4.52 3.87 9.29
CA GLN A 169 -5.45 4.78 8.66
C GLN A 169 -5.03 5.06 7.22
N GLU A 170 -6.03 5.10 6.34
CA GLU A 170 -5.86 5.16 4.91
C GLU A 170 -6.70 6.27 4.32
N GLN A 171 -6.25 6.85 3.20
CA GLN A 171 -7.02 7.88 2.53
C GLN A 171 -6.69 7.95 1.04
N GLY A 172 -7.70 8.31 0.25
CA GLY A 172 -7.59 8.54 -1.18
C GLY A 172 -7.50 10.03 -1.53
N PHE A 173 -6.64 10.37 -2.48
CA PHE A 173 -6.32 11.71 -2.91
C PHE A 173 -6.37 11.85 -4.44
N ALA A 174 -6.52 13.08 -4.93
CA ALA A 174 -6.02 13.47 -6.24
C ALA A 174 -4.62 14.03 -6.09
N ALA A 175 -3.78 13.83 -7.10
CA ALA A 175 -2.40 14.29 -7.13
C ALA A 175 -2.17 15.27 -8.27
N GLN A 176 -1.41 16.34 -8.02
CA GLN A 176 -0.94 17.29 -9.01
C GLN A 176 0.52 17.67 -8.76
N GLY A 177 1.32 17.82 -9.80
CA GLY A 177 2.73 18.20 -9.63
C GLY A 177 3.60 17.94 -10.85
N THR A 178 4.89 17.74 -10.62
CA THR A 178 5.87 17.43 -11.66
C THR A 178 6.80 16.30 -11.24
N LEU A 179 7.29 15.58 -12.24
CA LEU A 179 8.31 14.54 -12.12
C LEU A 179 9.31 14.75 -13.24
N SER A 180 10.61 14.66 -12.96
CA SER A 180 11.63 14.63 -14.00
C SER A 180 12.68 13.58 -13.72
N ALA A 181 13.06 12.84 -14.76
CA ALA A 181 14.04 11.77 -14.72
C ALA A 181 14.54 11.45 -16.13
N LEU A 182 15.78 10.97 -16.25
CA LEU A 182 16.33 10.49 -17.52
C LEU A 182 16.22 11.51 -18.68
N GLY A 183 16.35 12.81 -18.37
CA GLY A 183 16.25 13.90 -19.34
C GLY A 183 14.83 14.20 -19.85
N LYS A 184 13.81 13.68 -19.17
CA LYS A 184 12.39 13.94 -19.46
C LYS A 184 11.71 14.56 -18.25
N GLU A 185 10.63 15.28 -18.51
CA GLU A 185 9.75 15.87 -17.50
C GLU A 185 8.30 15.49 -17.83
N TRP A 186 7.53 15.19 -16.79
CA TRP A 186 6.12 14.84 -16.85
C TRP A 186 5.33 15.73 -15.88
N THR A 187 4.17 16.20 -16.33
CA THR A 187 3.16 16.75 -15.43
C THR A 187 2.43 15.60 -14.76
N ILE A 188 2.34 15.63 -13.44
CA ILE A 188 1.56 14.66 -12.68
C ILE A 188 0.16 15.23 -12.52
N GLU A 189 -0.82 14.49 -13.03
CA GLU A 189 -2.25 14.66 -12.73
C GLU A 189 -2.86 13.27 -12.62
N GLY A 190 -3.46 12.93 -11.48
CA GLY A 190 -4.04 11.61 -11.31
C GLY A 190 -4.47 11.25 -9.89
N ALA A 191 -4.38 9.97 -9.57
CA ALA A 191 -4.82 9.41 -8.31
C ALA A 191 -3.66 9.20 -7.36
N ALA A 192 -3.93 9.33 -6.07
CA ALA A 192 -3.00 8.93 -5.04
C ALA A 192 -3.71 8.27 -3.86
N ILE A 193 -2.96 7.48 -3.12
CA ILE A 193 -3.41 6.84 -1.89
C ILE A 193 -2.34 7.01 -0.83
N ARG A 194 -2.77 6.98 0.43
CA ARG A 194 -1.90 6.93 1.58
C ARG A 194 -2.35 5.80 2.50
N ASP A 195 -1.39 5.07 3.05
CA ASP A 195 -1.53 4.33 4.30
C ASP A 195 -0.60 4.93 5.36
N HIS A 196 -1.04 4.98 6.62
CA HIS A 196 -0.06 5.08 7.70
C HIS A 196 -0.43 4.33 8.95
N SER A 197 0.61 3.69 9.47
CA SER A 197 0.50 2.59 10.40
C SER A 197 1.45 2.80 11.58
N ARG A 198 1.01 2.39 12.77
CA ARG A 198 1.83 2.47 14.00
C ARG A 198 1.55 1.32 14.92
N GLY A 199 2.60 0.72 15.46
CA GLY A 199 2.49 -0.30 16.50
C GLY A 199 3.59 -1.34 16.39
N GLU A 200 3.40 -2.48 17.04
CA GLU A 200 4.32 -3.59 16.91
C GLU A 200 4.28 -4.16 15.48
N ARG A 201 5.44 -4.63 15.02
CA ARG A 201 5.62 -5.30 13.73
C ARG A 201 6.36 -6.60 13.95
N HIS A 202 5.68 -7.72 13.68
CA HIS A 202 6.23 -9.08 13.79
C HIS A 202 6.04 -9.81 12.46
N PHE A 203 6.93 -9.57 11.49
CA PHE A 203 6.82 -10.15 10.15
C PHE A 203 6.94 -11.67 10.12
N ALA A 204 7.62 -12.25 11.12
CA ALA A 204 7.65 -13.70 11.31
C ALA A 204 6.24 -14.33 11.47
N ARG A 205 5.24 -13.55 11.91
CA ARG A 205 3.85 -14.01 12.07
C ARG A 205 3.02 -13.86 10.79
N TRP A 206 3.56 -13.26 9.73
CA TRP A 206 2.84 -13.06 8.48
C TRP A 206 3.06 -14.28 7.59
N GLY A 207 2.00 -15.03 7.28
CA GLY A 207 2.01 -16.04 6.23
C GLY A 207 1.81 -15.46 4.83
N GLY A 208 1.21 -14.27 4.79
CA GLY A 208 0.93 -13.49 3.60
C GLY A 208 -0.33 -12.65 3.79
N HIS A 209 -0.58 -11.79 2.82
CA HIS A 209 -1.69 -10.87 2.82
C HIS A 209 -2.00 -10.38 1.41
N VAL A 210 -3.19 -9.79 1.30
CA VAL A 210 -3.63 -9.00 0.16
C VAL A 210 -4.15 -7.70 0.70
N TRP A 211 -3.66 -6.60 0.13
CA TRP A 211 -4.16 -5.26 0.39
C TRP A 211 -4.38 -4.52 -0.94
N ASN A 212 -5.61 -4.10 -1.23
CA ASN A 212 -5.90 -3.18 -2.32
C ASN A 212 -6.52 -1.92 -1.75
N TYR A 213 -6.02 -0.75 -2.17
CA TYR A 213 -6.74 0.51 -2.01
C TYR A 213 -6.81 1.21 -3.35
N THR A 214 -8.02 1.54 -3.79
CA THR A 214 -8.29 2.19 -5.08
C THR A 214 -9.20 3.39 -4.89
N ILE A 215 -8.94 4.48 -5.61
CA ILE A 215 -9.78 5.68 -5.64
C ILE A 215 -10.25 5.99 -7.06
N TRP A 216 -11.47 6.52 -7.15
CA TRP A 216 -12.04 7.20 -8.30
C TRP A 216 -12.24 8.68 -7.94
N PRO A 217 -11.24 9.55 -8.17
CA PRO A 217 -11.25 10.91 -7.63
C PRO A 217 -12.46 11.74 -8.04
N GLN A 218 -12.95 11.59 -9.28
CA GLN A 218 -14.05 12.38 -9.84
C GLN A 218 -15.40 12.00 -9.24
N SER A 219 -15.66 10.72 -9.04
CA SER A 219 -16.89 10.22 -8.42
C SER A 219 -16.80 10.15 -6.89
N GLN A 220 -15.63 10.47 -6.32
CA GLN A 220 -15.33 10.37 -4.89
C GLN A 220 -15.64 8.97 -4.33
N ARG A 221 -15.33 7.94 -5.11
CA ARG A 221 -15.40 6.55 -4.63
C ARG A 221 -14.03 6.10 -4.15
N ALA A 222 -14.04 5.24 -3.14
CA ALA A 222 -12.86 4.49 -2.75
C ALA A 222 -13.24 3.06 -2.37
N LEU A 223 -12.28 2.16 -2.54
CA LEU A 223 -12.43 0.76 -2.21
C LEU A 223 -11.15 0.28 -1.55
N CYS A 224 -11.26 -0.27 -0.34
CA CYS A 224 -10.19 -1.02 0.31
C CYS A 224 -10.59 -2.47 0.49
N VAL A 225 -9.68 -3.39 0.20
CA VAL A 225 -9.81 -4.82 0.48
C VAL A 225 -8.54 -5.25 1.20
N PHE A 226 -8.71 -5.84 2.38
CA PHE A 226 -7.60 -6.39 3.16
C PHE A 226 -7.90 -7.78 3.67
N THR A 227 -6.93 -8.69 3.54
CA THR A 227 -6.92 -9.96 4.24
C THR A 227 -5.50 -10.40 4.55
N MET A 228 -5.31 -11.04 5.69
CA MET A 228 -4.02 -11.54 6.15
C MET A 228 -4.20 -12.93 6.75
N TRP A 229 -3.16 -13.76 6.64
CA TRP A 229 -3.12 -15.10 7.22
C TRP A 229 -1.76 -15.39 7.88
N SER A 230 -1.77 -16.33 8.83
CA SER A 230 -0.56 -16.83 9.49
C SER A 230 0.26 -17.75 8.57
N PRO A 231 1.53 -18.10 8.89
CA PRO A 231 2.30 -19.09 8.14
C PRO A 231 1.60 -20.46 8.07
N GLN A 232 0.74 -20.78 9.04
CA GLN A 232 -0.12 -21.96 9.07
C GLN A 232 -1.38 -21.81 8.21
N THR A 233 -1.49 -20.71 7.45
CA THR A 233 -2.58 -20.36 6.53
C THR A 233 -3.92 -20.05 7.19
N GLU A 234 -3.93 -19.79 8.48
CA GLU A 234 -5.13 -19.41 9.23
C GLU A 234 -5.43 -17.92 9.00
N SER A 235 -6.68 -17.58 8.65
CA SER A 235 -7.11 -16.19 8.47
C SER A 235 -7.03 -15.41 9.78
N THR A 236 -6.19 -14.37 9.80
CA THR A 236 -6.01 -13.50 10.97
C THR A 236 -6.90 -12.26 10.87
N ALA A 237 -7.05 -11.68 9.67
CA ALA A 237 -7.81 -10.46 9.44
C ALA A 237 -8.51 -10.45 8.07
N THR A 238 -9.70 -9.85 7.96
CA THR A 238 -10.45 -9.67 6.71
C THR A 238 -11.41 -8.50 6.81
N VAL A 239 -11.29 -7.52 5.92
CA VAL A 239 -12.20 -6.37 5.80
C VAL A 239 -12.27 -5.87 4.37
N VAL A 240 -13.45 -5.36 4.01
CA VAL A 240 -13.70 -4.57 2.82
C VAL A 240 -14.32 -3.26 3.26
N MET A 241 -13.83 -2.17 2.70
CA MET A 241 -14.41 -0.84 2.85
C MET A 241 -14.79 -0.31 1.47
N ILE A 242 -16.03 0.14 1.32
CA ILE A 242 -16.54 0.80 0.11
C ILE A 242 -16.99 2.21 0.50
N MET A 243 -16.41 3.24 -0.11
CA MET A 243 -16.94 4.60 -0.06
C MET A 243 -17.63 4.94 -1.38
N GLU A 244 -18.90 5.30 -1.32
CA GLU A 244 -19.64 5.87 -2.44
C GLU A 244 -20.85 6.64 -1.92
N ASN A 245 -21.29 7.67 -2.65
CA ASN A 245 -22.50 8.44 -2.33
C ASN A 245 -22.54 9.00 -0.90
N GLY A 246 -21.37 9.38 -0.35
CA GLY A 246 -21.23 9.92 1.01
C GLY A 246 -21.42 8.90 2.14
N GLN A 247 -21.41 7.60 1.81
CA GLN A 247 -21.49 6.50 2.76
C GLN A 247 -20.19 5.71 2.77
N THR A 248 -19.86 5.16 3.94
CA THR A 248 -18.77 4.19 4.11
C THR A 248 -19.35 2.87 4.56
N GLU A 249 -19.36 1.90 3.66
CA GLU A 249 -19.82 0.54 3.92
C GLU A 249 -18.64 -0.34 4.31
N LEU A 250 -18.83 -1.16 5.34
CA LEU A 250 -17.89 -2.19 5.75
C LEU A 250 -18.53 -3.55 5.57
N CYS A 251 -17.80 -4.48 4.97
CA CYS A 251 -18.14 -5.89 4.90
C CYS A 251 -16.86 -6.75 4.91
N SER A 252 -16.97 -8.05 4.62
CA SER A 252 -15.82 -8.97 4.69
C SER A 252 -15.89 -10.15 3.73
N ASP A 253 -16.95 -10.26 2.93
CA ASP A 253 -17.11 -11.37 1.99
C ASP A 253 -16.67 -10.91 0.60
N PHE A 254 -15.51 -11.40 0.19
CA PHE A 254 -14.93 -11.08 -1.10
C PHE A 254 -14.08 -12.23 -1.65
N VAL A 255 -13.81 -12.16 -2.95
CA VAL A 255 -12.79 -12.96 -3.64
C VAL A 255 -12.00 -12.00 -4.52
N ILE A 256 -10.68 -12.05 -4.42
CA ILE A 256 -9.77 -11.24 -5.23
C ILE A 256 -8.67 -12.12 -5.82
N THR A 257 -8.19 -11.73 -7.00
CA THR A 257 -7.03 -12.36 -7.65
C THR A 257 -5.79 -12.27 -6.76
N GLY A 258 -5.17 -13.39 -6.43
CA GLY A 258 -3.94 -13.44 -5.64
C GLY A 258 -2.67 -13.26 -6.49
N MET A 259 -1.60 -13.95 -6.10
CA MET A 259 -0.29 -13.88 -6.76
C MET A 259 0.12 -15.23 -7.35
N GLU A 260 0.55 -15.22 -8.61
CA GLU A 260 1.11 -16.39 -9.28
C GLU A 260 2.63 -16.47 -9.05
N ARG A 261 3.32 -15.35 -9.26
CA ARG A 261 4.75 -15.15 -9.08
C ARG A 261 5.05 -13.65 -8.95
N PRO A 262 6.20 -13.25 -8.41
CA PRO A 262 6.60 -11.84 -8.32
C PRO A 262 6.63 -11.13 -9.67
N GLY A 263 6.58 -9.78 -9.65
CA GLY A 263 6.59 -8.93 -10.84
C GLY A 263 5.19 -8.52 -11.33
N GLY A 264 4.21 -8.57 -10.43
CA GLY A 264 2.83 -8.18 -10.61
C GLY A 264 2.02 -9.21 -11.42
N ASN A 265 2.20 -10.51 -11.16
CA ASN A 265 1.50 -11.58 -11.89
C ASN A 265 0.42 -12.25 -11.02
N PRO A 266 -0.78 -12.53 -11.59
CA PRO A 266 -1.20 -12.24 -12.96
C PRO A 266 -1.49 -10.74 -13.19
N LYS A 267 -1.49 -10.33 -14.47
CA LYS A 267 -1.74 -8.95 -14.91
C LYS A 267 -3.22 -8.59 -15.02
N LYS A 268 -4.08 -9.57 -15.31
CA LYS A 268 -5.54 -9.42 -15.28
C LYS A 268 -6.04 -9.76 -13.89
N LEU A 269 -6.94 -8.95 -13.38
CA LEU A 269 -7.43 -9.03 -12.01
C LEU A 269 -8.95 -9.06 -12.01
N GLU A 270 -9.50 -9.73 -11.02
CA GLU A 270 -10.92 -9.80 -10.74
C GLU A 270 -11.11 -9.60 -9.24
N LEU A 271 -12.14 -8.83 -8.89
CA LEU A 271 -12.59 -8.63 -7.53
C LEU A 271 -14.10 -8.80 -7.50
N LYS A 272 -14.57 -9.65 -6.59
CA LYS A 272 -15.98 -9.82 -6.26
C LYS A 272 -16.16 -9.54 -4.78
N ILE A 273 -17.17 -8.74 -4.44
CA ILE A 273 -17.55 -8.42 -3.07
C ILE A 273 -19.05 -8.69 -2.89
N VAL A 274 -19.44 -9.24 -1.75
CA VAL A 274 -20.83 -9.29 -1.30
C VAL A 274 -21.06 -8.13 -0.34
N ARG A 275 -21.98 -7.23 -0.71
CA ARG A 275 -22.34 -6.04 0.06
C ARG A 275 -23.18 -6.39 1.29
N THR A 276 -23.34 -5.43 2.19
CA THR A 276 -24.16 -5.51 3.41
C THR A 276 -25.63 -5.86 3.12
N ASP A 277 -26.16 -5.45 1.97
CA ASP A 277 -27.53 -5.76 1.52
C ASP A 277 -27.65 -7.12 0.81
N GLY A 278 -26.54 -7.84 0.66
CA GLY A 278 -26.45 -9.13 -0.04
C GLY A 278 -26.29 -9.04 -1.55
N SER A 279 -26.23 -7.84 -2.14
CA SER A 279 -25.91 -7.66 -3.56
C SER A 279 -24.43 -7.95 -3.86
N GLU A 280 -24.11 -8.24 -5.12
CA GLU A 280 -22.74 -8.50 -5.56
C GLU A 280 -22.16 -7.31 -6.33
N LEU A 281 -21.00 -6.84 -5.90
CA LEU A 281 -20.15 -5.93 -6.68
C LEU A 281 -19.04 -6.73 -7.36
N ARG A 282 -18.85 -6.52 -8.66
CA ARG A 282 -17.82 -7.18 -9.47
C ARG A 282 -17.01 -6.13 -10.21
N LEU A 283 -15.69 -6.21 -10.11
CA LEU A 283 -14.74 -5.33 -10.76
C LEU A 283 -13.74 -6.14 -11.57
N GLU A 284 -13.49 -5.68 -12.78
CA GLU A 284 -12.38 -6.14 -13.61
C GLU A 284 -11.22 -5.15 -13.46
N GLY A 285 -10.01 -5.69 -13.35
CA GLY A 285 -8.82 -4.89 -13.13
C GLY A 285 -7.62 -5.33 -13.95
N GLN A 286 -6.63 -4.46 -13.98
CA GLN A 286 -5.36 -4.68 -14.66
C GLN A 286 -4.21 -4.09 -13.87
N VAL A 287 -3.13 -4.85 -13.75
CA VAL A 287 -1.82 -4.34 -13.30
C VAL A 287 -1.22 -3.48 -14.41
N LEU A 288 -0.97 -2.22 -14.13
CA LEU A 288 -0.35 -1.25 -15.04
C LEU A 288 1.17 -1.22 -14.87
N HIS A 289 1.61 -1.20 -13.62
CA HIS A 289 3.02 -1.19 -13.23
C HIS A 289 3.19 -1.98 -11.94
N ASN A 290 4.41 -2.39 -11.60
CA ASN A 290 4.68 -3.08 -10.34
C ASN A 290 6.08 -2.74 -9.82
N VAL A 291 6.20 -2.62 -8.51
CA VAL A 291 7.47 -2.77 -7.81
C VAL A 291 7.37 -3.98 -6.90
N THR A 292 8.47 -4.69 -6.69
CA THR A 292 8.51 -5.86 -5.81
C THR A 292 9.44 -5.56 -4.66
N MET A 293 9.07 -5.99 -3.47
CA MET A 293 9.89 -5.87 -2.28
C MET A 293 9.83 -7.13 -1.42
N THR A 294 10.71 -7.21 -0.44
CA THR A 294 10.75 -8.32 0.52
C THR A 294 10.73 -7.80 1.95
N TYR A 295 9.79 -8.31 2.74
CA TYR A 295 9.70 -8.09 4.18
C TYR A 295 10.56 -9.09 4.93
N VAL A 296 11.46 -8.58 5.76
CA VAL A 296 12.38 -9.36 6.59
C VAL A 296 12.27 -8.90 8.04
N GLU A 297 12.21 -9.85 8.97
CA GLU A 297 12.18 -9.57 10.41
C GLU A 297 13.41 -8.73 10.84
N PRO A 298 13.28 -7.76 11.78
CA PRO A 298 12.08 -7.38 12.52
C PRO A 298 11.13 -6.41 11.80
N ASN A 299 11.63 -5.54 10.93
CA ASN A 299 10.82 -4.70 10.03
C ASN A 299 11.71 -4.10 8.92
N HIS A 300 12.53 -4.96 8.30
CA HIS A 300 13.34 -4.59 7.16
C HIS A 300 12.55 -4.79 5.88
N ASN A 301 12.67 -3.79 5.01
CA ASN A 301 11.96 -3.68 3.76
C ASN A 301 13.01 -3.53 2.67
N LEU A 302 13.18 -4.58 1.86
CA LEU A 302 14.22 -4.67 0.85
C LEU A 302 13.66 -4.37 -0.54
N ASN A 303 14.39 -3.59 -1.33
CA ASN A 303 14.04 -3.28 -2.72
C ASN A 303 14.28 -4.51 -3.60
N GLY A 304 13.21 -5.22 -3.99
CA GLY A 304 13.28 -6.43 -4.82
C GLY A 304 13.12 -7.74 -4.05
N VAL A 305 13.18 -8.85 -4.80
CA VAL A 305 13.12 -10.21 -4.25
C VAL A 305 14.41 -10.54 -3.51
N TYR A 306 14.27 -10.99 -2.27
CA TYR A 306 15.36 -11.52 -1.47
C TYR A 306 15.05 -12.96 -1.04
N ILE A 307 15.84 -13.89 -1.57
CA ILE A 307 15.82 -15.31 -1.18
C ILE A 307 17.28 -15.70 -0.96
N ASP A 308 17.70 -15.82 0.30
CA ASP A 308 19.05 -16.27 0.63
C ASP A 308 18.99 -17.69 1.19
N PRO A 309 19.49 -18.71 0.47
CA PRO A 309 19.46 -20.09 0.95
C PRO A 309 20.37 -20.34 2.17
N ARG A 310 21.21 -19.37 2.56
CA ARG A 310 22.07 -19.43 3.75
C ARG A 310 21.36 -18.91 4.99
N GLU A 311 20.35 -18.08 4.80
CA GLU A 311 19.52 -17.54 5.88
C GLU A 311 18.27 -18.40 5.91
N ASP A 312 18.01 -19.09 7.03
CA ASP A 312 16.78 -19.89 7.22
C ASP A 312 15.58 -18.95 7.42
N LEU A 313 15.35 -18.09 6.42
CA LEU A 313 14.38 -17.00 6.40
C LEU A 313 13.41 -17.24 5.26
N ASP A 314 12.22 -17.72 5.61
CA ASP A 314 11.08 -17.68 4.70
C ASP A 314 10.49 -16.26 4.76
N ALA A 315 11.07 -15.35 3.97
CA ALA A 315 10.66 -13.95 3.91
C ALA A 315 9.35 -13.79 3.09
N THR A 316 8.59 -12.73 3.37
CA THR A 316 7.37 -12.44 2.59
C THR A 316 7.75 -11.54 1.42
N ILE A 317 7.51 -12.01 0.19
CA ILE A 317 7.67 -11.20 -1.02
C ILE A 317 6.36 -10.47 -1.28
N ALA A 318 6.42 -9.15 -1.46
CA ALA A 318 5.27 -8.32 -1.76
C ALA A 318 5.40 -7.69 -3.14
N ASP A 319 4.42 -7.95 -4.00
CA ASP A 319 4.20 -7.19 -5.22
C ASP A 319 3.29 -6.00 -4.93
N GLU A 320 3.81 -4.82 -5.19
CA GLU A 320 3.18 -3.53 -5.01
C GLU A 320 2.77 -2.99 -6.39
N SER A 321 1.59 -3.42 -6.83
CA SER A 321 1.12 -3.18 -8.19
C SER A 321 0.30 -1.90 -8.28
N VAL A 322 0.67 -1.00 -9.17
CA VAL A 322 -0.28 0.01 -9.65
C VAL A 322 -1.35 -0.71 -10.46
N VAL A 323 -2.60 -0.50 -10.08
CA VAL A 323 -3.76 -1.17 -10.70
C VAL A 323 -4.77 -0.17 -11.21
N ARG A 324 -5.43 -0.55 -12.30
CA ARG A 324 -6.67 0.05 -12.78
C ARG A 324 -7.82 -0.88 -12.44
N TRP A 325 -8.90 -0.33 -11.92
CA TRP A 325 -10.17 -1.03 -11.74
C TRP A 325 -11.29 -0.29 -12.48
N THR A 326 -12.21 -1.03 -13.08
CA THR A 326 -13.38 -0.47 -13.75
C THR A 326 -14.64 -0.75 -12.93
N TRP A 327 -15.33 0.31 -12.52
CA TRP A 327 -16.61 0.26 -11.82
C TRP A 327 -17.74 -0.20 -12.78
N PRO A 328 -18.85 -0.80 -12.30
CA PRO A 328 -19.91 -1.29 -13.18
C PRO A 328 -20.58 -0.25 -14.09
N ASP A 329 -20.50 1.04 -13.75
CA ASP A 329 -20.99 2.14 -14.58
C ASP A 329 -19.95 2.66 -15.61
N GLY A 330 -18.78 2.03 -15.67
CA GLY A 330 -17.68 2.38 -16.56
C GLY A 330 -16.67 3.36 -15.98
N ASP A 331 -16.86 3.83 -14.75
CA ASP A 331 -15.92 4.73 -14.08
C ASP A 331 -14.59 4.03 -13.78
N VAL A 332 -13.47 4.74 -13.97
CA VAL A 332 -12.12 4.15 -13.92
C VAL A 332 -11.34 4.72 -12.75
N GLY A 333 -10.81 3.81 -11.92
CA GLY A 333 -10.09 4.13 -10.71
C GLY A 333 -8.70 3.55 -10.72
N TYR A 334 -7.82 4.17 -9.95
CA TYR A 334 -6.42 3.79 -9.83
C TYR A 334 -6.04 3.63 -8.37
N GLY A 335 -5.15 2.69 -8.11
CA GLY A 335 -4.84 2.27 -6.76
C GLY A 335 -3.56 1.46 -6.70
N ASN A 336 -3.25 1.01 -5.49
CA ASN A 336 -2.21 0.02 -5.27
C ASN A 336 -2.87 -1.31 -4.93
N PHE A 337 -2.27 -2.39 -5.42
CA PHE A 337 -2.61 -3.73 -5.04
C PHE A 337 -1.36 -4.47 -4.59
N GLU A 338 -1.21 -4.53 -3.27
CA GLU A 338 -0.19 -5.28 -2.58
C GLU A 338 -0.60 -6.76 -2.45
N ARG A 339 0.32 -7.63 -2.86
CA ARG A 339 0.19 -9.09 -2.76
C ARG A 339 1.43 -9.65 -2.08
N GLY A 340 1.34 -9.85 -0.76
CA GLY A 340 2.41 -10.38 0.07
C GLY A 340 2.29 -11.89 0.27
N PHE A 341 3.27 -12.67 -0.18
CA PHE A 341 3.27 -14.12 -0.02
C PHE A 341 4.66 -14.63 0.34
N ARG A 342 4.70 -15.62 1.23
CA ARG A 342 5.87 -16.49 1.36
C ARG A 342 6.08 -17.28 0.07
N PRO A 343 7.32 -17.43 -0.44
CA PRO A 343 7.59 -18.23 -1.63
C PRO A 343 7.02 -19.66 -1.54
N SER A 344 7.00 -20.24 -0.34
CA SER A 344 6.52 -21.59 -0.05
C SER A 344 5.03 -21.83 -0.36
N ILE A 345 4.22 -20.78 -0.48
CA ILE A 345 2.76 -20.87 -0.73
C ILE A 345 2.35 -20.41 -2.14
N LEU A 346 3.31 -20.10 -3.01
CA LEU A 346 3.05 -19.71 -4.40
C LEU A 346 3.02 -20.94 -5.32
N PRO A 347 2.19 -20.93 -6.38
CA PRO A 347 1.22 -19.89 -6.75
C PRO A 347 -0.06 -19.98 -5.91
N ARG A 348 -0.68 -18.84 -5.61
CA ARG A 348 -2.00 -18.76 -4.98
C ARG A 348 -2.80 -17.63 -5.61
N THR A 349 -3.48 -17.96 -6.72
CA THR A 349 -4.16 -16.98 -7.59
C THR A 349 -5.59 -16.64 -7.19
N LYS A 350 -6.15 -17.34 -6.20
CA LYS A 350 -7.43 -17.00 -5.54
C LYS A 350 -7.24 -17.00 -4.03
N ILE A 351 -7.74 -15.98 -3.35
CA ILE A 351 -7.67 -15.87 -1.89
C ILE A 351 -9.07 -15.99 -1.29
N PRO A 352 -9.49 -17.18 -0.81
CA PRO A 352 -10.74 -17.36 -0.09
C PRO A 352 -10.48 -17.39 1.42
N LEU A 353 -10.69 -16.28 2.12
CA LEU A 353 -10.57 -16.21 3.58
C LEU A 353 -11.60 -15.19 4.09
N PRO A 354 -12.78 -15.61 4.58
CA PRO A 354 -12.90 -16.58 5.68
C PRO A 354 -13.68 -17.87 5.32
N ALA A 355 -13.79 -18.82 6.26
CA ALA A 355 -14.52 -20.10 6.13
C ALA A 355 -16.01 -19.96 5.74
N THR A 356 -16.56 -18.75 5.82
CA THR A 356 -17.92 -18.40 5.37
C THR A 356 -17.98 -17.98 3.90
N SER A 357 -16.84 -17.73 3.24
CA SER A 357 -16.81 -17.38 1.83
C SER A 357 -17.32 -18.57 1.03
N ARG A 358 -18.37 -18.34 0.24
CA ARG A 358 -19.11 -19.39 -0.48
C ARG A 358 -18.36 -19.95 -1.70
N TYR A 359 -17.05 -19.74 -1.77
CA TYR A 359 -16.26 -20.00 -2.97
C TYR A 359 -15.01 -20.83 -2.65
N PHE A 360 -15.26 -22.03 -2.14
CA PHE A 360 -14.40 -23.20 -2.37
C PHE A 360 -15.04 -24.09 -3.44
N ASP A 361 -15.38 -23.53 -4.59
CA ASP A 361 -15.72 -24.35 -5.76
C ASP A 361 -14.73 -24.01 -6.87
N ASP A 362 -13.64 -24.78 -6.87
CA ASP A 362 -12.83 -24.99 -8.07
C ASP A 362 -13.65 -25.80 -9.08
N LYS A 363 -13.84 -25.21 -10.25
CA LYS A 363 -13.85 -25.96 -11.51
C LYS A 363 -12.61 -25.59 -12.30
#